data_AF-A0A961L8D1-F1
#
_entry.id   AF-A0A961L8D1-F1
#
_cell.length_a   1.000
_cell.length_b   1.000
_cell.length_c   1.000
_cell.angle_alpha   90.00
_cell.angle_beta   90.00
_cell.angle_gamma   90.00
#
_symmetry.space_group_name_H-M   'P 1'
#
loop_
_entity.id
_entity.type
_entity.pdbx_description
1 polymer ?
#
loop_
_entity_poly.entity_id
_entity_poly.type
_entity_poly.pdbx_seq_one_letter_code
_entity_poly.pdbx_strand_id
1 'polypeptide(L)'
;RAEMTRIPRPSEYAVTDLLAPTEEMLASGRHSRGDFVSEGHYKLTMPLLAMLYPMIALVTLLAGGYRRSGFGRRVIVAIAVAATIQVLLFLLRERVQVSPGQWPLMYIPHALGLIYIAALLRWLSRSRRRLWRAATP
;
A
#
# COMPACT_ATOMS: atom_id res chain seq x y z
N ARG A 1 -2.51 14.11 44.23
CA ARG A 1 -1.86 13.58 43.01
C ARG A 1 -2.96 13.46 41.96
N ALA A 2 -3.14 14.49 41.12
CA ALA A 2 -4.19 14.47 40.10
C ALA A 2 -3.90 13.34 39.12
N GLU A 3 -4.83 12.41 38.98
CA GLU A 3 -4.78 11.33 38.00
C GLU A 3 -4.88 11.98 36.62
N MET A 4 -3.73 12.17 35.96
CA MET A 4 -3.66 12.77 34.64
C MET A 4 -4.23 11.75 33.65
N THR A 5 -5.55 11.77 33.45
CA THR A 5 -6.27 10.91 32.54
C THR A 5 -5.69 11.07 31.14
N ARG A 6 -4.89 10.08 30.73
CA ARG A 6 -4.23 10.06 29.42
C ARG A 6 -5.31 9.96 28.34
N ILE A 7 -5.36 10.96 27.45
CA ILE A 7 -6.21 10.91 26.25
C ILE A 7 -5.66 9.79 25.32
N PRO A 8 -6.47 8.77 24.96
CA PRO A 8 -6.05 7.69 24.08
C PRO A 8 -5.69 8.21 22.68
N ARG A 9 -4.69 7.58 22.04
CA ARG A 9 -4.28 7.92 20.66
C ARG A 9 -5.23 7.25 19.65
N PRO A 10 -5.39 7.79 18.44
CA PRO A 10 -6.18 7.13 17.37
C PRO A 10 -5.75 5.67 17.13
N SER A 11 -4.45 5.37 17.22
CA SER A 11 -3.94 4.00 17.06
C SER A 11 -4.47 3.00 18.09
N GLU A 12 -4.94 3.46 19.26
CA GLU A 12 -5.43 2.63 20.37
C GLU A 12 -6.90 2.19 20.19
N TYR A 13 -7.65 2.81 19.27
CA TYR A 13 -9.04 2.45 18.98
C TYR A 13 -9.16 1.32 17.94
N ALA A 14 -10.30 0.62 18.00
CA ALA A 14 -10.67 -0.36 16.99
C ALA A 14 -10.95 0.31 15.63
N VAL A 15 -10.72 -0.43 14.54
CA VAL A 15 -10.87 0.12 13.18
C VAL A 15 -12.29 0.62 12.91
N THR A 16 -13.31 -0.05 13.43
CA THR A 16 -14.72 0.35 13.29
C THR A 16 -14.98 1.75 13.82
N ASP A 17 -14.42 2.06 14.99
CA ASP A 17 -14.62 3.33 15.69
C ASP A 17 -13.83 4.44 15.00
N LEU A 18 -12.75 4.09 14.30
CA LEU A 18 -11.92 5.03 13.53
C LEU A 18 -12.56 5.47 12.21
N LEU A 19 -13.41 4.63 11.60
CA LEU A 19 -14.10 4.97 10.35
C LEU A 19 -15.19 6.03 10.56
N ALA A 20 -15.82 6.01 11.74
CA ALA A 20 -16.85 6.96 12.15
C ALA A 20 -16.62 7.39 13.61
N PRO A 21 -15.64 8.29 13.87
CA PRO A 21 -15.30 8.71 15.22
C PRO A 21 -16.48 9.43 15.88
N THR A 22 -16.76 9.11 17.15
CA THR A 22 -17.83 9.72 17.94
C THR A 22 -17.44 11.11 18.44
N GLU A 23 -18.44 11.94 18.77
CA GLU A 23 -18.21 13.28 19.34
C GLU A 23 -17.41 13.21 20.65
N GLU A 24 -17.56 12.14 21.44
CA GLU A 24 -16.78 11.92 22.67
C GLU A 24 -15.28 11.76 22.40
N MET A 25 -14.92 11.07 21.31
CA MET A 25 -13.51 10.90 20.90
C MET A 25 -12.89 12.23 20.45
N LEU A 26 -13.71 13.09 19.84
CA LEU A 26 -13.32 14.41 19.35
C LEU A 26 -13.32 15.48 20.44
N ALA A 27 -14.07 15.29 21.53
CA ALA A 27 -14.24 16.25 22.63
C ALA A 27 -12.91 16.67 23.28
N SER A 28 -11.89 15.81 23.23
CA SER A 28 -10.56 16.14 23.77
C SER A 28 -9.83 17.24 23.00
N GLY A 29 -10.22 17.53 21.76
CA GLY A 29 -9.58 18.50 20.86
C GLY A 29 -8.14 18.18 20.46
N ARG A 30 -7.55 17.09 20.99
CA ARG A 30 -6.16 16.69 20.74
C ARG A 30 -5.95 16.10 19.35
N HIS A 31 -6.98 15.45 18.81
CA HIS A 31 -6.96 14.79 17.51
C HIS A 31 -8.17 15.22 16.70
N SER A 32 -7.94 15.49 15.42
CA SER A 32 -8.99 15.88 14.48
C SER A 32 -9.74 14.63 13.97
N ARG A 33 -10.92 14.84 13.41
CA ARG A 33 -11.66 13.77 12.70
C ARG A 33 -10.82 13.11 11.60
N GLY A 34 -9.97 13.87 10.92
CA GLY A 34 -9.07 13.35 9.88
C GLY A 34 -7.99 12.43 10.43
N ASP A 35 -7.51 12.66 11.64
CA ASP A 35 -6.54 11.77 12.29
C ASP A 35 -7.13 10.39 12.54
N PHE A 36 -8.38 10.32 13.02
CA PHE A 36 -9.08 9.06 13.24
C PHE A 36 -9.40 8.35 11.91
N VAL A 37 -10.02 9.05 10.95
CA VAL A 37 -10.41 8.46 9.65
C VAL A 37 -9.18 7.97 8.89
N SER A 38 -8.12 8.77 8.82
CA SER A 38 -6.87 8.38 8.15
C SER A 38 -6.22 7.17 8.79
N GLU A 39 -6.22 7.05 10.13
CA GLU A 39 -5.69 5.89 10.84
C GLU A 39 -6.54 4.63 10.58
N GLY A 40 -7.87 4.74 10.57
CA GLY A 40 -8.77 3.65 10.26
C GLY A 40 -8.52 3.07 8.87
N HIS A 41 -8.50 3.93 7.85
CA HIS A 41 -8.20 3.50 6.49
C HIS A 41 -6.76 3.01 6.34
N TYR A 42 -5.79 3.63 7.02
CA TYR A 42 -4.40 3.17 7.01
C TYR A 42 -4.26 1.74 7.53
N LYS A 43 -4.91 1.40 8.65
CA LYS A 43 -4.95 0.03 9.19
C LYS A 43 -5.54 -0.98 8.19
N LEU A 44 -6.53 -0.58 7.40
CA LEU A 44 -7.09 -1.41 6.32
C LEU A 44 -6.14 -1.56 5.13
N THR A 45 -5.36 -0.54 4.80
CA THR A 45 -4.43 -0.56 3.66
C THR A 45 -3.20 -1.45 3.89
N MET A 46 -2.78 -1.60 5.15
CA MET A 46 -1.61 -2.38 5.58
C MET A 46 -1.62 -3.85 5.14
N PRO A 47 -2.66 -4.66 5.47
CA PRO A 47 -2.69 -6.07 5.07
C PRO A 47 -2.69 -6.25 3.55
N LEU A 48 -3.31 -5.34 2.79
CA LEU A 48 -3.29 -5.40 1.33
C LEU A 48 -1.87 -5.19 0.79
N LEU A 49 -1.14 -4.18 1.28
CA LEU A 49 0.24 -3.93 0.85
C LEU A 49 1.20 -5.04 1.28
N ALA A 50 0.97 -5.65 2.45
CA ALA A 50 1.74 -6.81 2.89
C ALA A 50 1.66 -7.98 1.90
N MET A 51 0.54 -8.16 1.20
CA MET A 51 0.40 -9.14 0.12
C MET A 51 1.01 -8.64 -1.21
N LEU A 52 0.83 -7.37 -1.54
CA LEU A 52 1.27 -6.81 -2.83
C LEU A 52 2.80 -6.71 -2.94
N TYR A 53 3.53 -6.36 -1.87
CA TYR A 53 4.99 -6.16 -1.96
C TYR A 53 5.76 -7.44 -2.33
N PRO A 54 5.50 -8.61 -1.71
CA PRO A 54 6.10 -9.87 -2.15
C PRO A 54 5.76 -10.19 -3.61
N MET A 55 4.52 -9.95 -4.03
CA MET A 55 4.11 -10.18 -5.42
C MET A 55 4.87 -9.28 -6.40
N ILE A 56 4.99 -7.98 -6.10
CA ILE A 56 5.79 -7.01 -6.87
C ILE A 56 7.22 -7.50 -7.00
N ALA A 57 7.85 -7.88 -5.89
CA ALA A 57 9.21 -8.38 -5.90
C ALA A 57 9.35 -9.63 -6.78
N LEU A 58 8.44 -10.59 -6.62
CA LEU A 58 8.41 -11.83 -7.40
C LEU A 58 8.29 -11.55 -8.91
N VAL A 59 7.27 -10.81 -9.35
CA VAL A 59 7.06 -10.56 -10.78
C VAL A 59 8.20 -9.76 -11.41
N THR A 60 8.79 -8.82 -10.66
CA THR A 60 9.93 -8.01 -11.12
C THR A 60 11.17 -8.88 -11.31
N LEU A 61 11.42 -9.80 -10.39
CA LEU A 61 12.56 -10.69 -10.45
C LEU A 61 12.45 -11.69 -11.61
N LEU A 62 11.25 -12.26 -11.79
CA LEU A 62 10.93 -13.22 -12.85
C LEU A 62 11.01 -12.58 -14.25
N ALA A 63 10.79 -11.28 -14.37
CA ALA A 63 10.70 -10.58 -15.65
C ALA A 63 11.94 -10.77 -16.55
N GLY A 64 13.17 -10.73 -16.01
CA GLY A 64 14.35 -10.65 -16.88
C GLY A 64 15.08 -11.95 -17.24
N GLY A 65 14.57 -13.14 -16.88
CA GLY A 65 15.21 -14.43 -17.22
C GLY A 65 16.55 -14.73 -16.51
N TYR A 66 17.17 -15.87 -16.82
CA TYR A 66 18.28 -16.52 -16.08
C TYR A 66 19.68 -15.88 -16.23
N ARG A 67 19.82 -14.64 -16.73
CA ARG A 67 21.14 -13.99 -16.84
C ARG A 67 21.60 -13.44 -15.48
N ARG A 68 22.69 -14.02 -14.94
CA ARG A 68 23.25 -13.71 -13.60
C ARG A 68 23.65 -12.24 -13.40
N SER A 69 24.09 -11.55 -14.45
CA SER A 69 24.52 -10.14 -14.36
C SER A 69 23.37 -9.12 -14.16
N GLY A 70 22.13 -9.51 -14.41
CA GLY A 70 20.96 -8.61 -14.33
C GLY A 70 20.17 -8.69 -13.04
N PHE A 71 20.51 -9.61 -12.14
CA PHE A 71 19.72 -9.89 -10.93
C PHE A 71 19.72 -8.72 -9.95
N GLY A 72 20.90 -8.19 -9.59
CA GLY A 72 21.01 -7.09 -8.64
C GLY A 72 20.24 -5.84 -9.05
N ARG A 73 20.29 -5.48 -10.35
CA ARG A 73 19.48 -4.38 -10.91
C ARG A 73 17.98 -4.60 -10.71
N ARG A 74 17.47 -5.83 -10.84
CA ARG A 74 16.04 -6.13 -10.64
C ARG A 74 15.63 -6.04 -9.18
N VAL A 75 16.51 -6.44 -8.27
CA VAL A 75 16.26 -6.28 -6.82
C VAL A 75 16.14 -4.79 -6.49
N ILE A 76 17.05 -3.95 -7.00
CA ILE A 76 16.98 -2.49 -6.82
C ILE A 76 15.68 -1.93 -7.40
N VAL A 77 15.28 -2.35 -8.61
CA VAL A 77 14.02 -1.91 -9.22
C VAL A 77 12.81 -2.34 -8.39
N ALA A 78 12.76 -3.59 -7.91
CA ALA A 78 11.65 -4.08 -7.09
C ALA A 78 11.52 -3.27 -5.79
N ILE A 79 12.64 -3.01 -5.11
CA ILE A 79 12.69 -2.18 -3.91
C ILE A 79 12.23 -0.75 -4.23
N ALA A 80 12.72 -0.15 -5.33
CA ALA A 80 12.36 1.20 -5.73
C ALA A 80 10.85 1.33 -6.04
N VAL A 81 10.26 0.34 -6.72
CA VAL A 81 8.81 0.31 -6.99
C VAL A 81 8.02 0.19 -5.69
N ALA A 82 8.38 -0.75 -4.82
CA ALA A 82 7.71 -0.90 -3.51
C ALA A 82 7.83 0.36 -2.65
N ALA A 83 9.02 0.96 -2.59
CA ALA A 83 9.27 2.19 -1.86
C ALA A 83 8.46 3.38 -2.43
N THR A 84 8.34 3.48 -3.76
CA THR A 84 7.54 4.52 -4.40
C THR A 84 6.06 4.40 -4.01
N ILE A 85 5.52 3.17 -4.01
CA ILE A 85 4.15 2.89 -3.56
C ILE A 85 3.99 3.25 -2.07
N GLN A 86 4.97 2.90 -1.23
CA GLN A 86 4.94 3.19 0.19
C GLN A 86 4.96 4.70 0.48
N VAL A 87 5.82 5.45 -0.21
CA VAL A 87 5.89 6.91 -0.10
C VAL A 87 4.57 7.52 -0.55
N LEU A 88 4.02 7.08 -1.69
CA LEU A 88 2.73 7.57 -2.18
C LEU A 88 1.61 7.35 -1.16
N LEU A 89 1.56 6.20 -0.49
CA LEU A 89 0.60 5.97 0.60
C LEU A 89 0.72 7.01 1.72
N PHE A 90 1.95 7.33 2.15
CA PHE A 90 2.16 8.33 3.21
C PHE A 90 1.69 9.72 2.79
N LEU A 91 1.98 10.14 1.56
CA LEU A 91 1.49 11.42 1.03
C LEU A 91 -0.04 11.46 1.01
N LEU A 92 -0.69 10.39 0.54
CA LEU A 92 -2.15 10.34 0.45
C LEU A 92 -2.79 10.27 1.84
N ARG A 93 -2.15 9.60 2.81
CA ARG A 93 -2.59 9.59 4.21
C ARG A 93 -2.60 10.99 4.81
N GLU A 94 -1.54 11.78 4.60
CA GLU A 94 -1.46 13.17 5.06
C GLU A 94 -2.59 14.02 4.46
N ARG A 95 -2.93 13.80 3.18
CA ARG A 95 -4.09 14.47 2.54
C ARG A 95 -5.41 14.14 3.21
N VAL A 96 -5.61 12.89 3.64
CA VAL A 96 -6.83 12.47 4.35
C VAL A 96 -6.91 13.05 5.76
N GLN A 97 -5.76 13.28 6.42
CA GLN A 97 -5.74 13.98 7.72
C GLN A 97 -6.28 15.40 7.61
N VAL A 98 -5.95 16.11 6.53
CA VAL A 98 -6.46 17.48 6.28
C VAL A 98 -7.91 17.44 5.77
N SER A 99 -8.24 16.51 4.88
CA SER A 99 -9.56 16.37 4.28
C SER A 99 -10.09 14.94 4.43
N PRO A 100 -10.87 14.65 5.50
CA PRO A 100 -11.34 13.29 5.81
C PRO A 100 -12.17 12.67 4.68
N GLY A 101 -12.85 13.48 3.86
CA GLY A 101 -13.65 13.03 2.73
C GLY A 101 -12.84 12.42 1.57
N GLN A 102 -11.52 12.61 1.55
CA GLN A 102 -10.63 12.10 0.50
C GLN A 102 -10.07 10.70 0.80
N TRP A 103 -10.63 9.98 1.78
CA TRP A 103 -10.23 8.63 2.15
C TRP A 103 -10.10 7.64 0.96
N PRO A 104 -10.88 7.72 -0.15
CA PRO A 104 -10.70 6.78 -1.26
C PRO A 104 -9.32 6.87 -1.93
N LEU A 105 -8.63 8.01 -1.80
CA LEU A 105 -7.30 8.20 -2.38
C LEU A 105 -6.27 7.24 -1.78
N MET A 106 -6.42 6.83 -0.52
CA MET A 106 -5.47 5.90 0.14
C MET A 106 -5.41 4.52 -0.52
N TYR A 107 -6.34 4.19 -1.42
CA TYR A 107 -6.38 2.94 -2.17
C TYR A 107 -5.71 3.02 -3.56
N ILE A 108 -5.35 4.22 -4.03
CA ILE A 108 -4.63 4.43 -5.29
C ILE A 108 -3.29 3.67 -5.33
N PRO A 109 -2.45 3.67 -4.27
CA PRO A 109 -1.18 2.94 -4.27
C PRO A 109 -1.38 1.42 -4.52
N HIS A 110 -2.46 0.84 -3.99
CA HIS A 110 -2.81 -0.57 -4.18
C HIS A 110 -3.21 -0.85 -5.62
N ALA A 111 -4.04 0.02 -6.21
CA ALA A 111 -4.42 -0.09 -7.61
C ALA A 111 -3.19 -0.02 -8.53
N LEU A 112 -2.25 0.89 -8.25
CA LEU A 112 -0.99 0.97 -8.99
C LEU A 112 -0.14 -0.28 -8.83
N GLY A 113 -0.04 -0.84 -7.63
CA GLY A 113 0.63 -2.11 -7.38
C GLY A 113 0.02 -3.27 -8.18
N LEU A 114 -1.31 -3.38 -8.20
CA LEU A 114 -2.04 -4.38 -8.97
C LEU A 114 -1.84 -4.21 -10.48
N ILE A 115 -1.90 -2.98 -10.99
CA ILE A 115 -1.65 -2.67 -12.40
C ILE A 115 -0.22 -3.07 -12.79
N TYR A 116 0.76 -2.75 -11.94
CA TYR A 116 2.16 -3.13 -12.16
C TYR A 116 2.33 -4.66 -12.24
N ILE A 117 1.76 -5.39 -11.27
CA ILE A 117 1.77 -6.86 -11.25
C ILE A 117 1.12 -7.42 -12.52
N ALA A 118 -0.09 -6.95 -12.85
CA ALA A 118 -0.83 -7.42 -14.02
C ALA A 118 -0.07 -7.13 -15.34
N ALA A 119 0.55 -5.96 -15.45
CA ALA A 119 1.34 -5.57 -16.62
C ALA A 119 2.53 -6.52 -16.84
N LEU A 120 3.30 -6.81 -15.77
CA LEU A 120 4.46 -7.71 -15.84
C LEU A 120 4.04 -9.17 -16.10
N LEU A 121 3.00 -9.67 -15.44
CA LEU A 121 2.48 -11.01 -15.69
C LEU A 121 2.00 -11.15 -17.15
N ARG A 122 1.30 -10.15 -17.67
CA ARG A 122 0.83 -10.17 -19.06
C ARG A 122 2.00 -10.14 -20.04
N TRP A 123 3.05 -9.36 -19.77
CA TRP A 123 4.26 -9.34 -20.58
C TRP A 123 5.00 -10.70 -20.55
N LEU A 124 5.17 -11.28 -19.36
CA LEU A 124 5.80 -12.60 -19.19
C LEU A 124 5.03 -13.72 -19.93
N SER A 125 3.69 -13.70 -19.86
CA SER A 125 2.84 -14.66 -20.56
C SER A 125 3.00 -14.62 -22.09
N ARG A 126 3.27 -13.44 -22.67
CA ARG A 126 3.48 -13.27 -24.11
C ARG A 126 4.83 -13.80 -24.56
N SER A 127 5.88 -13.55 -23.78
CA SER A 127 7.23 -14.05 -24.09
C SER A 127 7.25 -15.58 -24.11
N ARG A 128 6.62 -16.23 -23.12
CA ARG A 128 6.54 -17.70 -23.05
C ARG A 128 5.73 -18.33 -24.18
N ARG A 129 4.59 -17.73 -24.56
CA ARG A 129 3.77 -18.20 -25.69
C ARG A 129 4.49 -18.10 -27.05
N ARG A 130 5.35 -17.11 -27.26
CA ARG A 130 6.13 -16.98 -28.51
C ARG A 130 7.15 -18.11 -28.64
N LEU A 131 7.84 -18.46 -27.55
CA LEU A 131 8.81 -19.56 -27.55
C LEU A 131 8.15 -20.92 -27.80
N TRP A 132 6.95 -21.15 -27.27
CA TRP A 132 6.24 -22.42 -27.43
C TRP A 132 5.70 -22.64 -28.85
N ARG A 133 5.19 -21.58 -29.51
CA ARG A 133 4.72 -21.66 -30.90
C ARG A 133 5.84 -21.84 -31.92
N ALA A 134 7.06 -21.41 -31.61
CA ALA A 134 8.23 -21.65 -32.47
C ALA A 134 8.77 -23.10 -32.37
N ALA A 135 8.36 -23.86 -31.34
CA ALA A 135 8.78 -25.24 -31.10
C ALA A 135 7.74 -26.27 -31.55
N THR A 136 6.62 -25.84 -32.13
CA THR A 136 5.61 -26.73 -32.73
C THR A 136 5.81 -26.70 -34.25
N PRO A 137 6.18 -27.82 -34.89
CA PRO A 137 6.41 -27.91 -36.34
C PRO A 137 5.13 -27.74 -37.16
#